data_AF-A0A0F9RBH0-F1
#
_entry.id   AF-A0A0F9RBH0-F1
#
_cell.length_a   1.000
_cell.length_b   1.000
_cell.length_c   1.000
_cell.angle_alpha   90.00
_cell.angle_beta   90.00
_cell.angle_gamma   90.00
#
_symmetry.space_group_name_H-M   'P 1'
#
loop_
_entity.id
_entity.type
_entity.pdbx_description
1 polymer ?
#
loop_
_entity_poly.entity_id
_entity_poly.type
_entity_poly.pdbx_seq_one_letter_code
_entity_poly.pdbx_strand_id
1 'polypeptide(L)'
;MKLNLGSGFRKQHGYINIDNRPETYPDLLCNIENGLPYDDGKVDEIRAVDFLEHLHQDKVIFVIEEIWRVLKNNGLFYSRTP
;
A
#
# COMPACT_ATOMS: atom_id res chain seq x y z
N MET A 1 4.72 5.55 10.63
CA MET A 1 4.98 4.20 10.10
C MET A 1 5.22 4.24 8.59
N LYS A 2 5.80 3.20 8.02
CA LYS A 2 6.02 3.07 6.56
C LYS A 2 5.31 1.83 6.01
N LEU A 3 4.65 1.93 4.86
CA LEU A 3 3.87 0.85 4.25
C LEU A 3 4.43 0.42 2.90
N ASN A 4 4.50 -0.89 2.65
CA ASN A 4 4.87 -1.48 1.36
C ASN A 4 3.63 -2.22 0.82
N LEU A 5 2.94 -1.60 -0.13
CA LEU A 5 1.68 -2.09 -0.70
C LEU A 5 1.93 -3.08 -1.83
N GLY A 6 1.16 -4.17 -1.87
CA GLY A 6 1.31 -5.22 -2.86
C GLY A 6 2.68 -5.88 -2.76
N SER A 7 3.17 -6.13 -1.55
CA SER A 7 4.56 -6.54 -1.33
C SER A 7 4.92 -7.84 -2.04
N GLY A 8 3.95 -8.72 -2.29
CA GLY A 8 4.18 -10.07 -2.77
C GLY A 8 5.23 -10.77 -1.93
N PHE A 9 6.09 -11.55 -2.59
CA PHE A 9 7.25 -12.16 -1.96
C PHE A 9 8.42 -11.18 -1.70
N ARG A 10 8.31 -9.93 -2.15
CA ARG A 10 9.36 -8.91 -2.09
C ARG A 10 9.14 -7.98 -0.90
N LYS A 11 9.42 -8.49 0.29
CA LYS A 11 9.34 -7.71 1.54
C LYS A 11 10.41 -6.62 1.59
N GLN A 12 10.06 -5.49 2.19
CA GLN A 12 10.96 -4.37 2.43
C GLN A 12 11.21 -4.22 3.93
N HIS A 13 12.48 -4.27 4.34
CA HIS A 13 12.86 -4.06 5.74
C HIS A 13 12.51 -2.63 6.20
N GLY A 14 11.97 -2.50 7.41
CA GLY A 14 11.53 -1.22 7.99
C GLY A 14 10.15 -0.73 7.51
N TYR A 15 9.46 -1.52 6.68
CA TYR A 15 8.09 -1.25 6.23
C TYR A 15 7.16 -2.36 6.74
N ILE A 16 5.90 -2.00 6.99
CA ILE A 16 4.82 -2.97 7.13
C ILE A 16 4.47 -3.45 5.72
N ASN A 17 4.69 -4.74 5.46
CA ASN A 17 4.44 -5.37 4.18
C ASN A 17 2.98 -5.81 4.10
N ILE A 18 2.24 -5.25 3.14
CA ILE A 18 0.80 -5.47 2.96
C ILE A 18 0.55 -6.19 1.64
N ASP A 19 -0.20 -7.28 1.70
CA ASP A 19 -0.66 -8.03 0.52
C ASP A 19 -2.00 -8.70 0.85
N ASN A 20 -2.77 -9.08 -0.16
CA ASN A 20 -4.03 -9.80 0.00
C ASN A 20 -3.86 -11.33 -0.13
N ARG A 21 -2.66 -11.79 -0.48
CA ARG A 21 -2.31 -13.21 -0.63
C ARG A 21 -1.62 -13.76 0.61
N PRO A 22 -2.26 -14.66 1.39
CA PRO A 22 -1.68 -15.20 2.61
C PRO A 22 -0.37 -15.98 2.38
N GLU A 23 -0.19 -16.59 1.20
CA GLU A 23 1.00 -17.35 0.83
C GLU A 23 2.27 -16.49 0.71
N THR A 24 2.13 -15.17 0.64
CA THR A 24 3.26 -14.22 0.64
C THR A 24 3.75 -13.89 2.05
N TYR A 25 3.04 -14.38 3.08
CA TYR A 25 3.28 -14.14 4.50
C TYR A 25 3.44 -12.64 4.82
N PRO A 26 2.48 -11.77 4.45
CA PRO A 26 2.60 -10.34 4.71
C PRO A 26 2.59 -10.04 6.22
N ASP A 27 3.12 -8.87 6.61
CA ASP A 27 2.98 -8.40 7.99
C ASP A 27 1.52 -8.03 8.30
N LEU A 28 0.79 -7.60 7.26
CA LEU A 28 -0.64 -7.35 7.29
C LEU A 28 -1.33 -7.97 6.06
N LEU A 29 -2.17 -8.98 6.30
CA LEU A 29 -3.04 -9.55 5.27
C LEU A 29 -4.26 -8.64 5.07
N CYS A 30 -4.29 -7.90 3.95
CA CYS A 30 -5.32 -6.90 3.69
C CYS A 30 -5.54 -6.71 2.19
N ASN A 31 -6.81 -6.74 1.75
CA ASN A 31 -7.18 -6.27 0.41
C ASN A 31 -7.40 -4.77 0.43
N ILE A 32 -6.42 -4.01 -0.08
CA ILE A 32 -6.45 -2.54 -0.05
C ILE A 32 -7.51 -1.94 -0.97
N GLU A 33 -8.09 -2.70 -1.91
CA GLU A 33 -9.24 -2.27 -2.70
C GLU A 33 -10.51 -2.07 -1.86
N ASN A 34 -10.48 -2.51 -0.60
CA ASN A 34 -11.51 -2.28 0.41
C ASN A 34 -11.11 -1.21 1.43
N GLY A 35 -9.94 -0.59 1.28
CA GLY A 35 -9.43 0.45 2.17
C GLY A 35 -8.21 0.01 2.99
N LEU A 36 -7.48 1.01 3.47
CA LEU A 36 -6.33 0.83 4.35
C LEU A 36 -6.78 0.96 5.81
N PRO A 37 -6.44 -0.02 6.69
CA PRO A 37 -6.88 -0.03 8.09
C PRO A 37 -6.02 0.89 8.97
N TYR A 38 -5.84 2.13 8.53
CA TYR A 38 -5.09 3.16 9.23
C TYR A 38 -5.91 4.45 9.25
N ASP A 39 -5.79 5.20 10.35
CA ASP A 39 -6.40 6.53 10.45
C ASP A 39 -5.73 7.53 9.51
N ASP A 40 -6.44 8.62 9.25
CA ASP A 40 -5.98 9.73 8.43
C ASP A 40 -4.67 10.32 8.99
N GLY A 41 -3.73 10.62 8.10
CA GLY A 41 -2.48 11.30 8.46
C GLY A 41 -1.60 10.55 9.46
N LYS A 42 -1.54 9.21 9.42
CA LYS A 42 -0.69 8.40 10.33
C LYS A 42 0.53 7.76 9.65
N VAL A 43 0.59 7.76 8.33
CA VAL A 43 1.65 7.10 7.56
C VAL A 43 2.68 8.13 7.09
N ASP A 44 3.96 7.83 7.31
CA ASP A 44 5.09 8.70 6.91
C ASP A 44 5.47 8.47 5.44
N GLU A 45 5.52 7.20 5.02
CA GLU A 45 5.93 6.81 3.68
C GLU A 45 5.13 5.60 3.18
N ILE A 46 4.76 5.63 1.90
CA ILE A 46 4.13 4.51 1.20
C ILE A 46 4.95 4.17 -0.03
N ARG A 47 5.19 2.87 -0.23
CA ARG A 47 5.81 2.29 -1.42
C ARG A 47 4.81 1.38 -2.12
N ALA A 48 4.70 1.51 -3.43
CA ALA A 48 3.94 0.62 -4.33
C ALA A 48 4.80 0.32 -5.57
N VAL A 49 5.38 -0.87 -5.68
CA VAL A 49 6.29 -1.20 -6.78
C VAL A 49 5.84 -2.43 -7.53
N ASP A 50 5.64 -2.25 -8.84
CA ASP A 50 5.12 -3.26 -9.76
C ASP A 50 3.79 -3.84 -9.18
N PHE A 51 2.88 -2.93 -8.84
CA PHE A 51 1.67 -3.21 -8.06
C PHE A 51 0.43 -2.50 -8.60
N LEU A 52 0.48 -1.18 -8.84
CA LEU A 52 -0.72 -0.41 -9.19
C LEU A 52 -1.38 -0.90 -10.48
N GLU A 53 -0.60 -1.45 -11.41
CA GLU A 53 -1.06 -2.05 -12.67
C GLU A 53 -1.85 -3.36 -12.48
N HIS A 54 -1.81 -3.95 -11.28
CA HIS A 54 -2.52 -5.18 -10.93
C HIS A 54 -3.86 -4.92 -10.22
N LEU A 55 -4.16 -3.67 -9.90
CA LEU A 55 -5.45 -3.28 -9.32
C LEU A 55 -6.57 -3.41 -10.35
N HIS A 56 -7.78 -3.71 -9.89
CA HIS A 56 -8.96 -3.58 -10.73
C HIS A 56 -9.12 -2.12 -11.18
N GLN A 57 -9.41 -1.90 -12.46
CA GLN A 57 -9.42 -0.55 -13.06
C GLN A 57 -10.38 0.42 -12.35
N ASP A 58 -11.52 -0.08 -11.88
CA ASP A 58 -12.51 0.69 -11.12
C ASP A 58 -12.09 1.00 -9.68
N LYS A 59 -11.02 0.38 -9.18
CA LYS A 59 -10.47 0.56 -7.82
C LYS A 59 -9.26 1.47 -7.76
N VAL A 60 -8.60 1.76 -8.89
CA VAL A 60 -7.36 2.54 -8.92
C VAL A 60 -7.54 3.89 -8.24
N ILE A 61 -8.58 4.66 -8.59
CA ILE A 61 -8.81 5.99 -8.01
C ILE A 61 -9.04 5.89 -6.50
N PHE A 62 -9.88 4.97 -6.06
CA PHE A 62 -10.14 4.75 -4.63
C PHE A 62 -8.86 4.40 -3.85
N VAL A 63 -8.01 3.52 -4.39
CA VAL A 63 -6.75 3.16 -3.73
C VAL A 63 -5.79 4.34 -3.64
N ILE A 64 -5.72 5.18 -4.69
CA ILE A 64 -4.90 6.40 -4.65
C ILE A 64 -5.43 7.40 -3.60
N GLU A 65 -6.76 7.54 -3.47
CA GLU A 65 -7.39 8.35 -2.43
C GLU A 65 -7.10 7.79 -1.02
N GLU A 66 -7.11 6.47 -0.84
CA GLU A 66 -6.74 5.83 0.43
C GLU A 66 -5.27 6.04 0.79
N ILE A 67 -4.37 5.92 -0.19
CA ILE A 67 -2.94 6.24 -0.02
C ILE A 67 -2.79 7.69 0.44
N TRP A 68 -3.48 8.63 -0.20
CA TRP A 68 -3.49 10.03 0.19
C TRP A 68 -4.05 10.25 1.60
N ARG A 69 -5.20 9.65 1.92
CA ARG A 69 -5.90 9.81 3.20
C ARG A 69 -5.01 9.43 4.38
N VAL A 70 -4.34 8.29 4.30
CA VAL A 70 -3.53 7.78 5.41
C VAL A 70 -2.16 8.48 5.53
N LEU A 71 -1.67 9.11 4.45
CA LEU A 71 -0.41 9.84 4.46
C LEU A 71 -0.50 11.10 5.31
N LYS A 72 0.53 11.33 6.11
CA LYS A 72 0.74 12.60 6.81
C LYS A 72 0.90 13.75 5.82
N ASN A 73 0.64 14.97 6.28
CA ASN A 73 1.13 16.16 5.60
C ASN A 73 2.65 16.05 5.40
N ASN A 74 3.12 16.28 4.18
CA ASN A 74 4.51 16.06 3.74
C ASN A 74 4.99 14.60 3.75
N GLY A 75 4.06 13.63 3.85
CA GLY A 75 4.36 12.21 3.66
C GLY A 75 4.79 11.92 2.22
N LEU A 76 5.55 10.84 2.04
CA LEU A 76 6.07 10.46 0.73
C LEU A 76 5.30 9.26 0.17
N PHE A 77 4.80 9.41 -1.06
CA PHE A 77 4.37 8.28 -1.88
C PHE A 77 5.40 8.00 -2.97
N TYR A 78 5.95 6.79 -2.98
CA TYR A 78 6.80 6.30 -4.05
C TYR A 78 6.08 5.19 -4.81
N SER A 79 5.90 5.38 -6.12
CA SER A 79 5.35 4.37 -7.01
C SER A 79 6.29 4.08 -8.17
N ARG A 80 6.27 2.83 -8.65
CA ARG A 80 6.84 2.43 -9.93
C ARG A 80 5.92 1.40 -10.58
N THR A 81 5.58 1.66 -11.84
CA THR A 81 4.88 0.73 -12.75
C THR A 81 5.73 0.57 -14.03
N PRO A 82 5.49 -0.47 -14.84
CA PRO A 82 6.11 -0.63 -16.16
C PRO A 82 5.93 0.59 -17.10
#